data_AF-A0A256IX64-F1
#
_entry.id   AF-A0A256IX64-F1
#
_cell.length_a   1.000
_cell.length_b   1.000
_cell.length_c   1.000
_cell.angle_alpha   90.00
_cell.angle_beta   90.00
_cell.angle_gamma   90.00
#
_symmetry.space_group_name_H-M   'P 1'
#
loop_
_entity.id
_entity.type
_entity.pdbx_description
1 polymer ?
#
loop_
_entity_poly.entity_id
_entity_poly.type
_entity_poly.pdbx_seq_one_letter_code
_entity_poly.pdbx_strand_id
1 'polypeptide(L)'
;MNGDDLTKEELLSRFLQLEQRVEELEQDNAQLREKLQEKDERIEELETRLRKYENPHTPPSKRRSGTDGSPTSQDDEDDDVRTDGGTPGRKDGHDPEWRSMADPDEEIEVTCDCCPECGDRFDESVGVSPRLVEEIPDPQPPEITRYNRHYYQCDSCGTETVAAHPDCPD
;
A
#
# COMPACT_ATOMS: atom_id res chain seq x y z
N MET A 1 10.08 -43.27 -62.54
CA MET A 1 8.93 -42.54 -61.98
C MET A 1 7.89 -43.59 -61.68
N ASN A 2 7.92 -44.17 -60.48
CA ASN A 2 6.99 -45.22 -60.10
C ASN A 2 5.76 -44.53 -59.52
N GLY A 3 4.82 -44.21 -60.40
CA GLY A 3 3.45 -43.91 -60.01
C GLY A 3 2.77 -45.25 -59.74
N ASP A 4 2.94 -45.75 -58.53
CA ASP A 4 2.05 -46.81 -58.03
C ASP A 4 0.69 -46.14 -57.84
N ASP A 5 -0.16 -46.25 -58.87
CA ASP A 5 -1.56 -45.86 -58.79
C ASP A 5 -2.21 -46.75 -57.73
N LEU A 6 -2.37 -46.18 -56.54
CA LEU A 6 -3.07 -46.80 -55.42
C LEU A 6 -4.41 -47.31 -55.94
N THR A 7 -4.68 -48.58 -55.69
CA THR A 7 -5.93 -49.20 -56.09
C THR A 7 -7.09 -48.46 -55.44
N LYS A 8 -8.24 -48.43 -56.11
CA LYS A 8 -9.45 -47.74 -55.62
C LYS A 8 -9.84 -48.19 -54.20
N GLU A 9 -9.55 -49.45 -53.85
CA GLU A 9 -9.78 -50.03 -52.52
C GLU A 9 -8.82 -49.48 -51.46
N GLU A 10 -7.53 -49.30 -51.78
CA GLU A 10 -6.55 -48.69 -50.87
C GLU A 10 -6.86 -47.21 -50.59
N LEU A 11 -7.32 -46.48 -51.60
CA LEU A 11 -7.79 -45.10 -51.44
C LEU A 11 -9.02 -45.01 -50.53
N LEU A 12 -9.99 -45.92 -50.70
CA LEU A 12 -11.18 -46.00 -49.84
C LEU A 12 -10.82 -46.35 -48.40
N SER A 13 -9.89 -47.29 -48.19
CA SER A 13 -9.41 -47.65 -46.85
C SER A 13 -8.73 -46.48 -46.15
N ARG A 14 -7.87 -45.74 -46.86
CA ARG A 14 -7.22 -44.54 -46.33
C ARG A 14 -8.20 -43.42 -46.04
N PHE A 15 -9.23 -43.25 -46.87
CA PHE A 15 -10.29 -42.27 -46.65
C PHE A 15 -11.06 -42.56 -45.36
N LEU A 16 -11.48 -43.81 -45.14
CA LEU A 16 -12.15 -44.23 -43.91
C LEU A 16 -11.27 -44.04 -42.66
N GLN A 17 -9.97 -44.35 -42.75
CA GLN A 17 -9.02 -44.09 -41.65
C GLN A 17 -8.88 -42.61 -41.32
N LEU A 18 -8.88 -41.75 -42.35
CA LEU A 18 -8.83 -40.30 -42.17
C LEU A 18 -10.13 -39.76 -41.56
N GLU A 19 -11.29 -40.24 -42.00
CA GLU A 19 -12.59 -39.87 -41.39
C GLU A 19 -12.63 -40.24 -39.91
N GLN A 20 -12.22 -41.47 -39.56
CA GLN A 20 -12.16 -41.90 -38.16
C GLN A 20 -11.19 -41.05 -37.33
N ARG A 21 -10.03 -40.70 -37.90
CA ARG A 21 -9.04 -39.84 -37.24
C ARG A 21 -9.55 -38.42 -37.04
N VAL A 22 -10.32 -37.88 -37.98
CA VAL A 22 -10.95 -36.55 -37.86
C VAL A 22 -11.98 -36.56 -36.74
N GLU A 23 -12.82 -37.59 -36.68
CA GLU A 23 -13.84 -37.73 -35.64
C GLU A 23 -13.23 -37.83 -34.23
N GLU A 24 -12.15 -38.60 -34.07
CA GLU A 24 -11.36 -38.64 -32.81
C GLU A 24 -10.81 -37.26 -32.45
N LEU A 25 -10.18 -36.56 -33.39
CA LEU A 25 -9.58 -35.25 -33.15
C LEU A 25 -10.61 -34.16 -32.84
N GLU A 26 -11.82 -34.27 -33.39
CA GLU A 26 -12.94 -33.38 -33.09
C GLU A 26 -13.48 -33.61 -31.68
N GLN A 27 -13.61 -34.89 -31.26
CA GLN A 27 -13.98 -35.24 -29.89
C GLN A 27 -12.95 -34.75 -28.87
N ASP A 28 -11.66 -34.98 -29.14
CA ASP A 28 -10.58 -34.51 -28.28
C ASP A 28 -10.55 -32.98 -28.18
N ASN A 29 -10.75 -32.27 -29.29
CA ASN A 29 -10.85 -30.81 -29.28
C ASN A 29 -12.03 -30.32 -28.45
N ALA A 30 -13.19 -30.98 -28.53
CA ALA A 30 -14.36 -30.61 -27.74
C ALA A 30 -14.07 -30.77 -26.24
N GLN A 31 -13.50 -31.91 -25.82
CA GLN A 31 -13.15 -32.15 -24.41
C GLN A 31 -12.08 -31.17 -23.89
N LEU A 32 -11.08 -30.85 -24.71
CA LEU A 32 -10.04 -29.89 -24.33
C LEU A 32 -10.61 -28.49 -24.16
N ARG A 33 -11.56 -28.07 -25.01
CA ARG A 33 -12.24 -26.77 -24.90
C ARG A 33 -13.10 -26.69 -23.65
N GLU A 34 -13.82 -27.75 -23.31
CA GLU A 34 -14.60 -27.81 -22.06
C GLU A 34 -13.71 -27.67 -20.82
N LYS A 35 -12.59 -28.41 -20.78
CA LYS A 35 -11.61 -28.30 -19.69
C LYS A 35 -10.94 -26.93 -19.60
N LEU A 36 -10.74 -26.26 -20.73
CA LEU A 36 -10.21 -24.89 -20.74
C LEU A 36 -11.24 -23.93 -20.14
N GLN A 37 -12.51 -24.04 -20.56
CA GLN A 37 -13.58 -23.21 -20.02
C GLN A 37 -13.73 -23.39 -18.50
N GLU A 38 -13.77 -24.64 -18.01
CA GLU A 38 -13.85 -24.93 -16.57
C GLU A 38 -12.68 -24.31 -15.80
N LYS A 39 -11.46 -24.38 -16.36
CA LYS A 39 -10.28 -23.77 -15.75
C LYS A 39 -10.32 -22.25 -15.77
N ASP A 40 -10.76 -21.66 -16.86
CA ASP A 40 -10.87 -20.20 -17.00
C ASP A 40 -11.90 -19.66 -15.99
N GLU A 41 -13.06 -20.32 -15.85
CA GLU A 41 -14.06 -20.00 -14.82
C GLU A 41 -13.47 -20.09 -13.41
N ARG A 42 -12.69 -21.15 -13.13
CA ARG A 42 -12.02 -21.32 -11.83
C ARG A 42 -10.96 -20.26 -11.57
N ILE A 43 -10.20 -19.86 -12.59
CA ILE A 43 -9.20 -18.79 -12.50
C ILE A 43 -9.91 -17.47 -12.18
N GLU A 44 -10.99 -17.14 -12.89
CA GLU A 44 -11.75 -15.90 -12.65
C GLU A 44 -12.33 -15.84 -11.24
N GLU A 45 -12.87 -16.96 -10.73
CA GLU A 45 -13.34 -17.07 -9.35
C GLU A 45 -12.21 -16.80 -8.34
N LEU A 46 -11.04 -17.42 -8.55
CA LEU A 46 -9.88 -17.28 -7.66
C LEU A 46 -9.29 -15.87 -7.70
N GLU A 47 -9.17 -15.27 -8.89
CA GLU A 47 -8.72 -13.90 -9.06
C GLU A 47 -9.66 -12.91 -8.38
N THR A 48 -10.98 -13.11 -8.52
CA THR A 48 -12.00 -12.31 -7.83
C THR A 48 -11.87 -12.42 -6.32
N ARG A 49 -11.58 -13.62 -5.80
CA ARG A 49 -11.34 -13.85 -4.37
C ARG A 49 -10.04 -13.18 -3.89
N LEU A 50 -8.95 -13.29 -4.66
CA LEU A 50 -7.66 -12.70 -4.31
C LEU A 50 -7.70 -11.17 -4.31
N ARG A 51 -8.44 -10.56 -5.24
CA ARG A 51 -8.64 -9.11 -5.31
C ARG A 51 -9.13 -8.50 -3.99
N LYS A 52 -9.93 -9.24 -3.21
CA LYS A 52 -10.41 -8.81 -1.88
C LYS A 52 -9.27 -8.64 -0.86
N TYR A 53 -8.20 -9.42 -0.98
CA TYR A 53 -7.10 -9.47 -0.02
C TYR A 53 -5.87 -8.67 -0.46
N GLU A 54 -5.66 -8.51 -1.77
CA GLU A 54 -4.51 -7.81 -2.35
C GLU A 54 -4.73 -6.30 -2.55
N ASN A 55 -5.96 -5.80 -2.38
CA ASN A 55 -6.26 -4.37 -2.51
C ASN A 55 -5.40 -3.54 -1.52
N PRO A 56 -4.73 -2.47 -1.96
CA PRO A 56 -4.00 -1.54 -1.10
C PRO A 56 -4.78 -1.04 0.13
N HIS A 57 -6.10 -0.95 0.02
CA HIS A 57 -6.99 -0.52 1.11
C HIS A 57 -7.52 -1.67 1.98
N THR A 58 -7.10 -2.91 1.75
CA THR A 58 -7.40 -4.02 2.65
C THR A 58 -6.63 -3.83 3.96
N PRO A 59 -7.32 -3.77 5.11
CA PRO A 59 -6.67 -3.57 6.40
C PRO A 59 -5.72 -4.72 6.72
N PRO A 60 -4.61 -4.47 7.45
CA PRO A 60 -3.57 -5.47 7.70
C PRO A 60 -4.08 -6.73 8.41
N SER A 61 -5.16 -6.65 9.19
CA SER A 61 -5.82 -7.80 9.82
C SER A 61 -6.48 -8.76 8.83
N LYS A 62 -6.89 -8.27 7.65
CA LYS A 62 -7.49 -9.08 6.57
C LYS A 62 -6.47 -9.45 5.48
N ARG A 63 -5.25 -8.90 5.54
CA ARG A 63 -4.17 -9.30 4.63
C ARG A 63 -3.68 -10.68 5.04
N ARG A 64 -3.79 -11.65 4.15
CA ARG A 64 -3.18 -12.97 4.33
C ARG A 64 -1.66 -12.84 4.23
N SER A 65 -1.01 -12.49 5.33
CA SER A 65 0.44 -12.69 5.47
C SER A 65 0.70 -14.20 5.41
N GLY A 66 1.74 -14.61 4.70
CA GLY A 66 2.04 -16.01 4.34
C GLY A 66 2.43 -16.93 5.50
N THR A 67 1.63 -16.97 6.56
CA THR A 67 1.72 -17.98 7.62
C THR A 67 0.63 -19.02 7.39
N ASP A 68 1.06 -20.28 7.22
CA ASP A 68 0.23 -21.49 7.08
C ASP A 68 -0.64 -21.74 8.32
N GLY A 69 -1.73 -20.98 8.46
CA GLY A 69 -2.75 -21.14 9.48
C GLY A 69 -4.14 -21.03 8.86
N SER A 70 -4.91 -22.12 8.94
CA SER A 70 -6.21 -22.35 8.30
C SER A 70 -7.21 -21.19 8.34
N PRO A 71 -8.09 -21.06 7.34
CA PRO A 71 -9.17 -20.08 7.37
C PRO A 71 -10.28 -20.57 8.33
N THR A 72 -10.62 -19.78 9.34
CA THR A 72 -11.88 -19.93 10.06
C THR A 72 -13.01 -19.57 9.11
N SER A 73 -13.92 -20.51 8.87
CA SER A 73 -15.11 -20.40 8.03
C SER A 73 -16.20 -19.51 8.64
N GLN A 74 -15.82 -18.51 9.42
CA GLN A 74 -16.72 -17.66 10.21
C GLN A 74 -16.60 -16.17 9.86
N ASP A 75 -15.68 -15.78 8.97
CA ASP A 75 -15.48 -14.37 8.62
C ASP A 75 -16.34 -13.92 7.41
N ASP A 76 -17.17 -14.82 6.86
CA ASP A 76 -18.00 -14.57 5.68
C ASP A 76 -19.42 -14.07 6.02
N GLU A 77 -19.81 -13.98 7.31
CA GLU A 77 -21.17 -13.60 7.72
C GLU A 77 -21.35 -12.14 8.14
N ASP A 78 -20.27 -11.37 8.35
CA ASP A 78 -20.36 -9.92 8.59
C ASP A 78 -20.34 -9.15 7.25
N ASP A 79 -21.28 -9.47 6.37
CA ASP A 79 -21.80 -8.52 5.40
C ASP A 79 -22.92 -7.73 6.08
N ASP A 80 -22.58 -7.08 7.19
CA ASP A 80 -23.33 -5.93 7.69
C ASP A 80 -23.20 -4.85 6.61
N VAL A 81 -24.04 -4.97 5.59
CA VAL A 81 -24.33 -3.93 4.62
C VAL A 81 -24.84 -2.75 5.43
N ARG A 82 -23.91 -1.87 5.83
CA ARG A 82 -24.19 -0.53 6.33
C ARG A 82 -24.82 0.26 5.19
N THR A 83 -26.11 0.03 4.96
CA THR A 83 -26.90 0.69 3.90
C THR A 83 -27.36 2.09 4.31
N ASP A 84 -26.98 2.57 5.50
CA ASP A 84 -27.34 3.88 6.04
C ASP A 84 -26.15 4.81 6.32
N GLY A 85 -24.91 4.30 6.24
CA GLY A 85 -23.70 5.08 6.47
C GLY A 85 -23.13 5.58 5.15
N GLY A 86 -23.58 6.75 4.68
CA GLY A 86 -23.00 7.44 3.53
C GLY A 86 -21.47 7.51 3.59
N THR A 87 -20.82 7.68 2.44
CA THR A 87 -19.35 7.72 2.31
C THR A 87 -18.73 8.48 3.48
N PRO A 88 -17.80 7.87 4.24
CA PRO A 88 -17.12 8.57 5.32
C PRO A 88 -16.52 9.88 4.79
N GLY A 89 -17.08 11.02 5.19
CA GLY A 89 -16.72 12.32 4.63
C GLY A 89 -17.74 13.42 4.94
N ARG A 90 -17.37 14.68 4.67
CA ARG A 90 -18.31 15.80 4.70
C ARG A 90 -19.37 15.61 3.59
N LYS A 91 -20.61 16.02 3.87
CA LYS A 91 -21.71 15.97 2.88
C LYS A 91 -21.39 16.87 1.67
N ASP A 92 -22.06 16.60 0.55
CA ASP A 92 -22.02 17.51 -0.59
C ASP A 92 -22.55 18.91 -0.21
N GLY A 93 -21.92 19.95 -0.74
CA GLY A 93 -22.28 21.35 -0.46
C GLY A 93 -21.59 21.98 0.76
N HIS A 94 -20.66 21.26 1.40
CA HIS A 94 -19.74 21.89 2.36
C HIS A 94 -18.59 22.57 1.63
N ASP A 95 -18.30 23.82 2.01
CA ASP A 95 -17.08 24.49 1.56
C ASP A 95 -15.84 23.70 2.01
N PRO A 96 -14.84 23.56 1.12
CA PRO A 96 -13.58 22.93 1.48
C PRO A 96 -12.87 23.80 2.51
N GLU A 97 -12.37 23.17 3.56
CA GLU A 97 -11.60 23.83 4.61
C GLU A 97 -10.13 23.52 4.38
N TRP A 98 -9.51 24.31 3.52
CA TRP A 98 -8.08 24.25 3.29
C TRP A 98 -7.34 24.93 4.45
N ARG A 99 -6.15 24.44 4.77
CA ARG A 99 -5.25 25.19 5.64
C ARG A 99 -4.86 26.48 4.93
N SER A 100 -5.03 27.62 5.58
CA SER A 100 -4.44 28.88 5.12
C SER A 100 -2.93 28.75 5.13
N MET A 101 -2.27 29.23 4.09
CA MET A 101 -0.82 29.39 4.10
C MET A 101 -0.47 30.46 5.14
N ALA A 102 0.51 30.20 6.00
CA ALA A 102 1.01 31.17 6.95
C ALA A 102 1.86 32.22 6.22
N ASP A 103 1.89 33.44 6.75
CA ASP A 103 2.83 34.46 6.30
C ASP A 103 4.26 34.05 6.71
N PRO A 104 5.27 34.19 5.82
CA PRO A 104 6.65 33.83 6.15
C PRO A 104 7.26 34.83 7.15
N ASP A 105 8.08 34.32 8.08
CA ASP A 105 8.87 35.17 8.98
C ASP A 105 10.01 35.89 8.25
N GLU A 106 10.57 35.27 7.20
CA GLU A 106 11.63 35.81 6.34
C GLU A 106 11.39 35.42 4.87
N GLU A 107 11.57 36.36 3.95
CA GLU A 107 11.49 36.15 2.50
C GLU A 107 12.88 36.33 1.86
N ILE A 108 13.36 35.30 1.16
CA ILE A 108 14.68 35.29 0.50
C ILE A 108 14.48 35.13 -1.00
N GLU A 109 14.96 36.10 -1.78
CA GLU A 109 14.97 36.06 -3.25
C GLU A 109 16.06 35.10 -3.74
N VAL A 110 15.65 34.03 -4.42
CA VAL A 110 16.56 33.03 -5.00
C VAL A 110 16.61 33.21 -6.51
N THR A 111 17.63 33.92 -6.99
CA THR A 111 17.86 34.18 -8.42
C THR A 111 19.03 33.38 -8.97
N CYS A 112 19.08 33.24 -10.29
CA CYS A 112 20.19 32.61 -11.00
C CYS A 112 20.61 33.50 -12.18
N ASP A 113 21.91 33.75 -12.31
CA ASP A 113 22.45 34.64 -13.35
C ASP A 113 22.76 33.92 -14.66
N CYS A 114 22.91 32.59 -14.63
CA CYS A 114 23.36 31.80 -15.78
C CYS A 114 22.58 30.48 -15.88
N CYS A 115 22.36 30.02 -17.11
CA CYS A 115 21.78 28.73 -17.38
C CYS A 115 22.69 27.60 -16.86
N PRO A 116 22.22 26.69 -16.00
CA PRO A 116 23.05 25.61 -15.47
C PRO A 116 23.50 24.61 -16.55
N GLU A 117 22.80 24.56 -17.69
CA GLU A 117 23.08 23.62 -18.77
C GLU A 117 24.09 24.16 -19.79
N CYS A 118 23.93 25.40 -20.25
CA CYS A 118 24.81 25.99 -21.27
C CYS A 118 25.75 27.10 -20.76
N GLY A 119 25.51 27.63 -19.55
CA GLY A 119 26.31 28.71 -18.96
C GLY A 119 26.01 30.11 -19.48
N ASP A 120 25.10 30.26 -20.45
CA ASP A 120 24.68 31.58 -20.96
C ASP A 120 23.99 32.38 -19.87
N ARG A 121 24.22 33.70 -19.85
CA ARG A 121 23.62 34.61 -18.87
C ARG A 121 22.13 34.78 -19.13
N PHE A 122 21.34 34.75 -18.07
CA PHE A 122 19.95 35.17 -18.10
C PHE A 122 19.85 36.70 -18.09
N ASP A 123 18.78 37.22 -18.70
CA ASP A 123 18.37 38.62 -18.57
C ASP A 123 17.49 38.77 -17.30
N GLU A 124 16.28 39.32 -17.41
CA GLU A 124 15.35 39.47 -16.28
C GLU A 124 14.55 38.18 -16.01
N SER A 125 14.22 37.94 -14.73
CA SER A 125 13.38 36.81 -14.33
C SER A 125 11.97 36.92 -14.91
N VAL A 126 11.48 35.84 -15.51
CA VAL A 126 10.14 35.82 -16.16
C VAL A 126 9.01 35.64 -15.14
N GLY A 127 9.30 35.15 -13.92
CA GLY A 127 8.32 34.99 -12.85
C GLY A 127 8.90 34.32 -11.61
N VAL A 128 8.09 34.27 -10.55
CA VAL A 128 8.44 33.68 -9.25
C VAL A 128 7.51 32.51 -8.94
N SER A 129 8.08 31.41 -8.46
CA SER A 129 7.33 30.28 -7.90
C SER A 129 7.69 30.14 -6.43
N PRO A 130 6.85 30.66 -5.49
CA PRO A 130 7.18 30.69 -4.08
C PRO A 130 7.17 29.27 -3.49
N ARG A 131 8.10 29.01 -2.57
CA ARG A 131 8.17 27.76 -1.80
C ARG A 131 8.40 28.08 -0.33
N LEU A 132 7.41 27.76 0.51
CA LEU A 132 7.51 27.90 1.96
C LEU A 132 8.22 26.69 2.57
N VAL A 133 9.20 26.94 3.44
CA VAL A 133 9.90 25.92 4.22
C VAL A 133 9.79 26.32 5.70
N GLU A 134 9.22 25.45 6.51
CA GLU A 134 9.11 25.63 7.96
C GLU A 134 10.18 24.78 8.64
N GLU A 135 11.16 25.43 9.28
CA GLU A 135 12.19 24.77 10.07
C GLU A 135 11.81 24.78 11.55
N ILE A 136 11.66 23.59 12.13
CA ILE A 136 11.38 23.45 13.57
C ILE A 136 12.73 23.38 14.30
N PRO A 137 13.01 24.28 15.25
CA PRO A 137 14.26 24.23 16.01
C PRO A 137 14.35 22.96 16.85
N ASP A 138 15.56 22.48 17.09
CA ASP A 138 15.78 21.33 17.96
C ASP A 138 15.18 21.58 19.36
N PRO A 139 14.56 20.54 19.99
CA PRO A 139 14.00 20.69 21.32
C PRO A 139 15.12 21.03 22.31
N GLN A 140 14.87 22.03 23.15
CA GLN A 140 15.82 22.39 24.21
C GLN A 140 16.02 21.18 25.15
N PRO A 141 17.27 20.80 25.46
CA PRO A 141 17.53 19.70 26.37
C PRO A 141 17.01 20.02 27.78
N PRO A 142 16.56 19.01 28.54
CA PRO A 142 16.07 19.24 29.89
C PRO A 142 17.20 19.68 30.83
N GLU A 143 16.91 20.63 31.71
CA GLU A 143 17.79 20.99 32.81
C GLU A 143 17.70 19.96 33.93
N ILE A 144 18.82 19.36 34.33
CA ILE A 144 18.89 18.35 35.38
C ILE A 144 19.51 18.96 36.65
N THR A 145 18.68 19.19 37.66
CA THR A 145 19.11 19.70 38.97
C THR A 145 19.17 18.57 39.99
N ARG A 146 20.36 18.30 40.54
CA ARG A 146 20.55 17.33 41.64
C ARG A 146 20.54 18.05 42.98
N TYR A 147 19.52 17.78 43.79
CA TYR A 147 19.47 18.23 45.18
C TYR A 147 20.20 17.26 46.10
N ASN A 148 21.36 17.68 46.63
CA ASN A 148 22.07 16.92 47.65
C ASN A 148 21.44 17.20 49.03
N ARG A 149 20.37 16.48 49.34
CA ARG A 149 19.67 16.58 50.63
C ARG A 149 20.52 15.91 51.71
N HIS A 150 21.12 16.73 52.57
CA HIS A 150 21.95 16.24 53.67
C HIS A 150 21.10 15.70 54.82
N TYR A 151 21.59 14.64 55.45
CA TYR A 151 21.01 14.03 56.64
C TYR A 151 21.75 14.56 57.86
N TYR A 152 21.00 14.91 58.90
CA TYR A 152 21.52 15.40 60.15
C TYR A 152 20.96 14.57 61.30
N GLN A 153 21.80 14.31 62.29
CA GLN A 153 21.42 13.71 63.55
C GLN A 153 21.73 14.69 64.67
N CYS A 154 20.77 14.93 65.55
CA CYS A 154 20.95 15.79 66.71
C CYS A 154 21.72 15.05 67.81
N ASP A 155 22.89 15.54 68.20
CA ASP A 155 23.71 14.90 69.26
C ASP A 155 23.03 14.90 70.64
N SER A 156 22.12 15.84 70.88
CA SER A 156 21.46 16.01 72.19
C SER A 156 20.25 15.10 72.38
N CYS A 157 19.50 14.76 71.32
CA CYS A 157 18.27 13.98 71.40
C CYS A 157 18.18 12.80 70.43
N GLY A 158 19.19 12.61 69.57
CA GLY A 158 19.28 11.52 68.59
C GLY A 158 18.32 11.64 67.39
N THR A 159 17.51 12.69 67.32
CA THR A 159 16.55 12.89 66.22
C THR A 159 17.26 13.09 64.89
N GLU A 160 16.82 12.37 63.87
CA GLU A 160 17.32 12.48 62.50
C GLU A 160 16.42 13.37 61.65
N THR A 161 17.00 14.16 60.76
CA THR A 161 16.24 15.04 59.85
C THR A 161 16.98 15.17 58.52
N VAL A 162 16.21 15.19 57.43
CA VAL A 162 16.71 15.41 56.07
C VAL A 162 16.43 16.85 55.69
N ALA A 163 17.41 17.55 55.13
CA ALA A 163 17.20 18.90 54.61
C ALA A 163 16.13 18.89 53.52
N ALA A 164 15.17 19.80 53.62
CA ALA A 164 14.15 20.06 52.61
C ALA A 164 14.51 21.33 51.80
N HIS A 165 14.09 21.37 50.54
CA HIS A 165 14.22 22.53 49.67
C HIS A 165 12.87 22.77 48.97
N PRO A 166 12.37 24.02 48.86
CA PRO A 166 11.03 24.31 48.33
C PRO A 166 10.80 23.75 46.92
N ASP A 167 11.84 23.75 46.08
CA ASP A 167 11.79 23.24 44.70
C ASP A 167 12.26 21.78 44.57
N CYS A 168 12.57 21.11 45.69
CA CYS A 168 12.87 19.68 45.71
C CYS A 168 11.66 18.94 46.31
N PRO A 169 10.88 18.21 45.51
CA PRO A 169 9.78 17.41 46.04
C PRO A 169 10.29 16.34 47.01
N ASP A 170 9.43 15.94 47.95
CA ASP A 170 9.70 14.89 48.94
C ASP A 170 9.64 13.47 48.35
#